data_AF-A0A1Y2T4U3-F1
#
_entry.id   AF-A0A1Y2T4U3-F1
#
_cell.length_a   1.000
_cell.length_b   1.000
_cell.length_c   1.000
_cell.angle_alpha   90.00
_cell.angle_beta   90.00
_cell.angle_gamma   90.00
#
_symmetry.space_group_name_H-M   'P 1'
#
loop_
_entity.id
_entity.type
_entity.pdbx_description
1 polymer ?
#
loop_
_entity_poly.entity_id
_entity_poly.type
_entity_poly.pdbx_seq_one_letter_code
_entity_poly.pdbx_strand_id
1 'polypeptide(L)'
;MARLLRKLTAWLVSGALVVGTTFSFAPLAAAQEPLPPGLEDLEVPGPLPPGQPSDRTGTEKSPESGLRAMASGLTVSPMTSAEDLARALVGSGITITGVSYKGMDAAFGSFSGGEDIIGFDEGIVLSTGKAVDVKGPNQHPDTTTNWCYHPFFLGCLDWLLGDYSGDRDLDKLVPDRTEDAAVLTIHFIPENDVISFQYVFSSEEYNEWVGKKYNDVFAFFVNGQNVATIPGSDDFVSINNVNLNKNRAYYINNADGHLNVEMDGLTVVLSIQASVTPGQANTLKLAIADVADGLYDSA
;
A
#
# COMPACT_ATOMS: atom_id res chain seq x y z
N MET A 1 -7.02 22.96 59.78
CA MET A 1 -7.73 22.48 58.58
C MET A 1 -8.07 23.69 57.71
N ALA A 2 -7.32 23.88 56.62
CA ALA A 2 -7.41 25.01 55.66
C ALA A 2 -8.72 24.94 54.84
N ARG A 3 -9.49 26.03 54.63
CA ARG A 3 -9.40 27.04 53.53
C ARG A 3 -9.33 26.38 52.13
N LEU A 4 -10.04 26.76 51.06
CA LEU A 4 -10.94 27.88 50.70
C LEU A 4 -11.58 27.53 49.31
N LEU A 5 -12.72 28.13 48.98
CA LEU A 5 -13.50 28.02 47.73
C LEU A 5 -12.75 28.37 46.41
N ARG A 6 -13.20 27.78 45.28
CA ARG A 6 -13.80 28.41 44.04
C ARG A 6 -13.83 27.39 42.86
N LYS A 7 -15.01 27.02 42.35
CA LYS A 7 -15.72 27.47 41.12
C LYS A 7 -15.18 26.96 39.77
N LEU A 8 -16.08 26.23 39.05
CA LEU A 8 -16.33 26.15 37.58
C LEU A 8 -15.13 25.82 36.66
N THR A 9 -15.18 24.92 35.68
CA THR A 9 -16.09 24.85 34.52
C THR A 9 -15.86 23.53 33.76
N ALA A 10 -16.82 23.13 32.93
CA ALA A 10 -16.90 21.92 32.08
C ALA A 10 -15.70 21.68 31.12
N TRP A 11 -15.58 20.46 30.57
CA TRP A 11 -15.75 20.11 29.14
C TRP A 11 -15.53 18.60 28.94
N LEU A 12 -16.36 17.97 28.09
CA LEU A 12 -16.13 16.63 27.54
C LEU A 12 -14.84 16.62 26.71
N VAL A 13 -14.08 15.52 26.80
CA VAL A 13 -13.29 15.03 25.67
C VAL A 13 -13.49 13.52 25.60
N SER A 14 -14.26 13.11 24.58
CA SER A 14 -14.16 11.79 23.98
C SER A 14 -12.73 11.56 23.50
N GLY A 15 -12.17 10.38 23.73
CA GLY A 15 -10.91 9.96 23.15
C GLY A 15 -10.89 8.45 23.10
N ALA A 16 -11.15 7.92 21.91
CA ALA A 16 -11.02 6.51 21.60
C ALA A 16 -9.59 6.05 21.89
N LEU A 17 -9.49 4.87 22.49
CA LEU A 17 -8.29 4.10 22.71
C LEU A 17 -8.16 3.13 21.53
N VAL A 18 -7.19 3.35 20.65
CA VAL A 18 -6.66 2.34 19.72
C VAL A 18 -5.15 2.55 19.60
N VAL A 19 -4.38 1.72 20.30
CA VAL A 19 -3.03 1.26 19.92
C VAL A 19 -2.89 -0.11 20.56
N GLY A 20 -3.14 -1.18 19.81
CA GLY A 20 -2.80 -2.53 20.23
C GLY A 20 -1.29 -2.71 20.20
N THR A 21 -0.61 -2.44 21.31
CA THR A 21 0.76 -2.93 21.52
C THR A 21 0.72 -3.96 22.64
N THR A 22 0.71 -5.24 22.27
CA THR A 22 1.20 -6.26 23.19
C THR A 22 2.71 -6.08 23.29
N PHE A 23 3.18 -5.46 24.37
CA PHE A 23 4.57 -5.54 24.79
C PHE A 23 4.89 -6.99 25.13
N SER A 24 5.63 -7.67 24.25
CA SER A 24 6.33 -8.90 24.59
C SER A 24 7.82 -8.69 24.33
N PHE A 25 8.62 -8.82 25.38
CA PHE A 25 10.06 -9.01 25.24
C PHE A 25 10.29 -10.40 24.65
N ALA A 26 10.42 -10.49 23.33
CA ALA A 26 10.99 -11.67 22.69
C ALA A 26 12.43 -11.34 22.27
N PRO A 27 13.43 -12.18 22.62
CA PRO A 27 14.74 -12.08 21.99
C PRO A 27 14.60 -12.40 20.50
N LEU A 28 15.60 -11.98 19.72
CA LEU A 28 15.73 -12.13 18.27
C LEU A 28 15.77 -13.61 17.83
N ALA A 29 14.68 -14.36 17.99
CA ALA A 29 14.41 -15.66 17.38
C ALA A 29 13.01 -16.17 17.78
N ALA A 30 12.26 -16.63 16.78
CA ALA A 30 11.05 -17.45 16.85
C ALA A 30 9.73 -16.76 17.23
N ALA A 31 8.95 -16.41 16.19
CA ALA A 31 7.49 -16.55 16.20
C ALA A 31 7.08 -17.00 14.79
N GLN A 32 6.89 -18.30 14.61
CA GLN A 32 6.56 -18.91 13.34
C GLN A 32 5.60 -20.06 13.63
N GLU A 33 4.35 -19.94 13.20
CA GLU A 33 3.44 -21.08 13.13
C GLU A 33 3.49 -21.70 11.72
N PRO A 34 3.41 -23.04 11.60
CA PRO A 34 3.48 -23.70 10.30
C PRO A 34 2.17 -23.55 9.51
N LEU A 35 2.29 -23.32 8.19
CA LEU A 35 1.18 -23.23 7.24
C LEU A 35 0.38 -24.54 7.13
N PRO A 36 -0.96 -24.47 6.99
CA PRO A 36 -1.77 -25.64 6.69
C PRO A 36 -1.59 -26.08 5.22
N PRO A 37 -1.57 -27.39 4.92
CA PRO A 37 -1.31 -27.89 3.58
C PRO A 37 -2.56 -27.96 2.70
N GLY A 38 -2.37 -27.65 1.40
CA GLY A 38 -3.22 -28.12 0.30
C GLY A 38 -4.02 -27.05 -0.42
N LEU A 39 -3.45 -26.46 -1.47
CA LEU A 39 -4.18 -25.84 -2.58
C LEU A 39 -3.33 -25.99 -3.86
N GLU A 40 -3.63 -27.05 -4.61
CA GLU A 40 -3.11 -27.33 -5.95
C GLU A 40 -4.20 -26.99 -6.98
N ASP A 41 -3.75 -26.29 -8.02
CA ASP A 41 -4.27 -26.20 -9.39
C ASP A 41 -5.66 -25.58 -9.65
N LEU A 42 -5.65 -24.29 -10.01
CA LEU A 42 -6.66 -23.68 -10.89
C LEU A 42 -5.92 -22.98 -12.06
N GLU A 43 -6.19 -23.43 -13.28
CA GLU A 43 -5.71 -22.81 -14.52
C GLU A 43 -6.41 -21.44 -14.72
N VAL A 44 -5.62 -20.38 -14.86
CA VAL A 44 -6.10 -19.02 -15.13
C VAL A 44 -6.20 -18.79 -16.65
N PRO A 45 -7.35 -18.34 -17.20
CA PRO A 45 -7.47 -18.01 -18.61
C PRO A 45 -6.55 -16.84 -19.01
N GLY A 46 -6.01 -16.87 -20.22
CA GLY A 46 -5.12 -15.81 -20.73
C GLY A 46 -5.80 -14.46 -20.96
N PRO A 47 -5.02 -13.36 -20.99
CA PRO A 47 -5.54 -12.00 -20.97
C PRO A 47 -6.29 -11.61 -22.27
N LEU A 48 -7.34 -10.81 -22.09
CA LEU A 48 -8.08 -10.17 -23.19
C LEU A 48 -7.25 -9.03 -23.82
N PRO A 49 -7.47 -8.71 -25.12
CA PRO A 49 -6.72 -7.68 -25.83
C PRO A 49 -6.96 -6.27 -25.24
N PRO A 50 -6.00 -5.33 -25.40
CA PRO A 50 -6.04 -4.03 -24.74
C PRO A 50 -7.26 -3.21 -25.17
N GLY A 51 -8.23 -3.09 -24.27
CA GLY A 51 -9.26 -2.06 -24.28
C GLY A 51 -8.68 -0.73 -23.80
N GLN A 52 -9.31 0.39 -24.16
CA GLN A 52 -8.92 1.70 -23.64
C GLN A 52 -9.20 1.75 -22.12
N PRO A 53 -8.29 2.31 -21.30
CA PRO A 53 -8.50 2.42 -19.86
C PRO A 53 -9.70 3.33 -19.56
N SER A 54 -10.58 2.87 -18.68
CA SER A 54 -11.76 3.60 -18.24
C SER A 54 -12.01 3.33 -16.76
N ASP A 55 -12.33 4.40 -16.02
CA ASP A 55 -12.74 4.40 -14.62
C ASP A 55 -13.82 3.32 -14.37
N ARG A 56 -13.41 2.15 -13.88
CA ARG A 56 -14.27 0.99 -13.53
C ARG A 56 -15.27 0.52 -14.62
N THR A 57 -14.96 0.59 -15.92
CA THR A 57 -15.88 0.10 -16.97
C THR A 57 -15.46 -1.17 -17.72
N GLY A 58 -14.42 -1.86 -17.22
CA GLY A 58 -14.18 -3.25 -17.57
C GLY A 58 -15.42 -4.11 -17.30
N THR A 59 -15.65 -5.14 -18.12
CA THR A 59 -16.77 -6.07 -17.90
C THR A 59 -16.64 -6.72 -16.53
N GLU A 60 -17.66 -6.58 -15.67
CA GLU A 60 -17.69 -7.19 -14.33
C GLU A 60 -17.27 -8.66 -14.38
N LYS A 61 -16.41 -9.07 -13.43
CA LYS A 61 -16.05 -10.47 -13.21
C LYS A 61 -17.33 -11.29 -13.03
N SER A 62 -17.39 -12.47 -13.67
CA SER A 62 -18.57 -13.33 -13.55
C SER A 62 -18.76 -13.73 -12.09
N PRO A 63 -19.95 -13.56 -11.50
CA PRO A 63 -20.15 -13.85 -10.08
C PRO A 63 -20.04 -15.36 -9.85
N GLU A 64 -18.95 -15.84 -9.25
CA GLU A 64 -18.92 -17.19 -8.71
C GLU A 64 -19.88 -17.25 -7.51
N SER A 65 -20.92 -18.09 -7.64
CA SER A 65 -21.99 -18.23 -6.66
C SER A 65 -21.46 -18.78 -5.33
N GLY A 66 -21.19 -17.89 -4.38
CA GLY A 66 -20.89 -18.28 -3.00
C GLY A 66 -21.29 -17.18 -2.06
N LEU A 67 -22.49 -17.26 -1.48
CA LEU A 67 -22.96 -16.33 -0.45
C LEU A 67 -22.16 -16.57 0.85
N ARG A 68 -20.91 -16.09 0.92
CA ARG A 68 -20.19 -15.93 2.18
C ARG A 68 -20.55 -14.56 2.74
N ALA A 69 -20.74 -14.50 4.07
CA ALA A 69 -20.97 -13.24 4.77
C ALA A 69 -19.80 -12.31 4.44
N MET A 70 -20.05 -11.24 3.68
CA MET A 70 -19.05 -10.23 3.38
C MET A 70 -18.58 -9.66 4.72
N ALA A 71 -17.27 -9.76 5.01
CA ALA A 71 -16.65 -8.96 6.05
C ALA A 71 -17.09 -7.49 5.89
N SER A 72 -17.21 -6.73 6.98
CA SER A 72 -17.44 -5.29 6.88
C SER A 72 -16.40 -4.71 5.93
N GLY A 73 -16.85 -4.14 4.81
CA GLY A 73 -15.94 -3.81 3.72
C GLY A 73 -14.93 -2.73 4.09
N LEU A 74 -13.77 -2.79 3.42
CA LEU A 74 -12.73 -1.79 3.51
C LEU A 74 -13.32 -0.40 3.24
N THR A 75 -13.18 0.51 4.17
CA THR A 75 -13.61 1.91 4.00
C THR A 75 -12.39 2.76 3.75
N VAL A 76 -12.25 3.27 2.53
CA VAL A 76 -11.17 4.20 2.15
C VAL A 76 -11.68 5.63 2.15
N SER A 77 -10.96 6.51 2.84
CA SER A 77 -11.25 7.94 2.92
C SER A 77 -10.12 8.73 2.25
N PRO A 78 -10.41 9.57 1.23
CA PRO A 78 -9.42 10.46 0.66
C PRO A 78 -8.82 11.37 1.73
N MET A 79 -7.52 11.63 1.61
CA MET A 79 -6.84 12.66 2.40
C MET A 79 -6.33 13.75 1.45
N THR A 80 -6.13 14.96 1.98
CA THR A 80 -5.67 16.11 1.19
C THR A 80 -4.41 16.76 1.75
N SER A 81 -3.87 16.24 2.86
CA SER A 81 -2.64 16.73 3.49
C SER A 81 -1.64 15.58 3.64
N ALA A 82 -0.47 15.75 3.04
CA ALA A 82 0.67 14.85 3.24
C ALA A 82 1.08 14.82 4.72
N GLU A 83 0.94 15.94 5.44
CA GLU A 83 1.23 16.01 6.86
C GLU A 83 0.24 15.20 7.70
N ASP A 84 -1.05 15.19 7.36
CA ASP A 84 -2.02 14.31 8.01
C ASP A 84 -1.73 12.84 7.69
N LEU A 85 -1.38 12.52 6.44
CA LEU A 85 -0.96 11.18 6.04
C LEU A 85 0.26 10.71 6.84
N ALA A 86 1.29 11.56 6.96
CA ALA A 86 2.48 11.28 7.74
C ALA A 86 2.18 11.11 9.23
N ARG A 87 1.27 11.91 9.80
CA ARG A 87 0.82 11.77 11.20
C ARG A 87 0.06 10.46 11.44
N ALA A 88 -0.74 10.02 10.46
CA ALA A 88 -1.44 8.74 10.54
C ALA A 88 -0.47 7.55 10.45
N LEU A 89 0.64 7.70 9.73
CA LEU A 89 1.65 6.67 9.57
C LEU A 89 2.60 6.52 10.77
N VAL A 90 3.03 7.62 11.39
CA VAL A 90 4.05 7.57 12.45
C VAL A 90 3.43 7.40 13.84
N GLY A 91 4.02 6.50 14.63
CA GLY A 91 3.64 6.28 16.02
C GLY A 91 4.26 7.26 17.01
N SER A 92 4.03 7.01 18.30
CA SER A 92 4.63 7.76 19.40
C SER A 92 6.16 7.73 19.37
N GLY A 93 6.80 8.77 19.93
CA GLY A 93 8.26 8.85 19.99
C GLY A 93 8.92 9.29 18.67
N ILE A 94 8.13 9.77 17.72
CA ILE A 94 8.58 10.36 16.46
C ILE A 94 8.18 11.83 16.43
N THR A 95 9.15 12.72 16.27
CA THR A 95 8.90 14.14 15.98
C THR A 95 9.09 14.39 14.49
N ILE A 96 7.99 14.64 13.77
CA ILE A 96 8.04 15.05 12.36
C ILE A 96 8.63 16.47 12.26
N THR A 97 9.66 16.64 11.43
CA THR A 97 10.32 17.93 11.17
C THR A 97 10.07 18.46 9.76
N GLY A 98 9.58 17.62 8.85
CA GLY A 98 9.16 18.02 7.52
C GLY A 98 8.47 16.87 6.79
N VAL A 99 7.54 17.20 5.90
CA VAL A 99 6.83 16.25 5.07
C VAL A 99 6.76 16.80 3.65
N SER A 100 6.89 15.91 2.67
CA SER A 100 6.61 16.23 1.27
C SER A 100 5.96 15.04 0.60
N TYR A 101 5.08 15.33 -0.35
CA TYR A 101 4.46 14.33 -1.19
C TYR A 101 4.70 14.68 -2.66
N LYS A 102 4.92 13.64 -3.46
CA LYS A 102 5.01 13.72 -4.92
C LYS A 102 4.11 12.64 -5.48
N GLY A 103 3.22 13.01 -6.38
CA GLY A 103 2.22 12.12 -6.97
C GLY A 103 0.90 12.87 -7.13
N MET A 104 -0.16 12.14 -7.46
CA MET A 104 -1.48 12.73 -7.66
C MET A 104 -2.21 12.94 -6.33
N ASP A 105 -3.02 13.98 -6.21
CA ASP A 105 -3.70 14.35 -4.96
C ASP A 105 -4.70 13.28 -4.48
N ALA A 106 -5.23 12.46 -5.39
CA ALA A 106 -6.15 11.37 -5.08
C ALA A 106 -5.47 10.00 -4.92
N ALA A 107 -4.14 9.94 -5.04
CA ALA A 107 -3.34 8.70 -4.93
C ALA A 107 -3.01 8.32 -3.48
N PHE A 108 -3.60 8.98 -2.49
CA PHE A 108 -3.43 8.59 -1.08
C PHE A 108 -4.66 8.85 -0.23
N GLY A 109 -4.73 8.15 0.89
CA GLY A 109 -5.83 8.26 1.84
C GLY A 109 -5.57 7.48 3.12
N SER A 110 -6.62 7.35 3.93
CA SER A 110 -6.66 6.42 5.05
C SER A 110 -7.68 5.32 4.79
N PHE A 111 -7.52 4.19 5.46
CA PHE A 111 -8.51 3.12 5.45
C PHE A 111 -8.86 2.64 6.86
N SER A 112 -10.01 1.97 6.98
CA SER A 112 -10.47 1.27 8.18
C SER A 112 -11.29 0.02 7.80
N GLY A 113 -11.48 -0.92 8.73
CA GLY A 113 -12.21 -2.17 8.50
C GLY A 113 -11.40 -3.23 7.74
N GLY A 114 -10.06 -3.15 7.78
CA GLY A 114 -9.17 -4.02 7.02
C GLY A 114 -8.77 -5.34 7.70
N GLU A 115 -9.13 -5.56 8.97
CA GLU A 115 -8.60 -6.69 9.78
C GLU A 115 -8.83 -8.05 9.11
N ASP A 116 -10.06 -8.33 8.68
CA ASP A 116 -10.43 -9.58 8.03
C ASP A 116 -10.15 -9.60 6.50
N ILE A 117 -9.58 -8.53 5.94
CA ILE A 117 -9.35 -8.37 4.49
C ILE A 117 -7.86 -8.36 4.16
N ILE A 118 -7.12 -7.44 4.78
CA ILE A 118 -5.68 -7.22 4.55
C ILE A 118 -4.83 -7.56 5.80
N GLY A 119 -5.45 -7.89 6.93
CA GLY A 119 -4.78 -8.35 8.14
C GLY A 119 -4.53 -7.31 9.23
N PHE A 120 -4.99 -6.06 9.04
CA PHE A 120 -4.97 -5.01 10.05
C PHE A 120 -6.09 -3.99 9.81
N ASP A 121 -6.65 -3.45 10.90
CA ASP A 121 -7.93 -2.74 10.84
C ASP A 121 -7.84 -1.37 10.16
N GLU A 122 -6.82 -0.57 10.47
CA GLU A 122 -6.69 0.81 10.02
C GLU A 122 -5.27 1.17 9.60
N GLY A 123 -5.14 2.18 8.74
CA GLY A 123 -3.86 2.66 8.27
C GLY A 123 -3.98 3.70 7.16
N ILE A 124 -2.88 3.88 6.43
CA ILE A 124 -2.83 4.72 5.24
C ILE A 124 -2.76 3.86 3.98
N VAL A 125 -3.15 4.46 2.85
CA VAL A 125 -2.98 3.86 1.52
C VAL A 125 -2.25 4.87 0.64
N LEU A 126 -1.26 4.39 -0.12
CA LEU A 126 -0.69 5.06 -1.28
C LEU A 126 -1.06 4.19 -2.48
N SER A 127 -1.33 4.78 -3.63
CA SER A 127 -1.68 4.03 -4.83
C SER A 127 -1.12 4.71 -6.07
N THR A 128 -0.81 3.92 -7.10
CA THR A 128 -0.49 4.45 -8.43
C THR A 128 -1.72 4.91 -9.17
N GLY A 129 -2.92 4.56 -8.70
CA GLY A 129 -4.21 5.14 -9.09
C GLY A 129 -4.93 5.84 -7.95
N LYS A 130 -6.26 6.02 -8.06
CA LYS A 130 -7.02 6.64 -6.96
C LYS A 130 -7.04 5.69 -5.77
N ALA A 131 -6.64 6.20 -4.60
CA ALA A 131 -6.67 5.42 -3.36
C ALA A 131 -8.05 4.81 -3.05
N VAL A 132 -9.15 5.50 -3.41
CA VAL A 132 -10.51 5.01 -3.19
C VAL A 132 -10.88 3.79 -4.03
N ASP A 133 -10.12 3.50 -5.10
CA ASP A 133 -10.37 2.38 -5.99
C ASP A 133 -9.88 1.05 -5.43
N VAL A 134 -9.04 1.05 -4.39
CA VAL A 134 -8.65 -0.15 -3.63
C VAL A 134 -9.85 -0.82 -2.93
N LYS A 135 -10.92 -0.07 -2.66
CA LYS A 135 -12.11 -0.60 -2.01
C LYS A 135 -12.79 -1.65 -2.88
N GLY A 136 -12.90 -2.87 -2.34
CA GLY A 136 -13.62 -3.96 -2.99
C GLY A 136 -15.16 -3.87 -2.90
N PRO A 137 -15.85 -4.95 -3.32
CA PRO A 137 -15.27 -6.24 -3.73
C PRO A 137 -14.58 -6.16 -5.09
N ASN A 138 -13.56 -6.99 -5.34
CA ASN A 138 -12.93 -7.16 -6.67
C ASN A 138 -13.97 -7.58 -7.71
N GLN A 139 -14.39 -6.61 -8.51
CA GLN A 139 -15.41 -6.80 -9.53
C GLN A 139 -14.89 -6.52 -10.93
N HIS A 140 -13.74 -5.88 -11.07
CA HIS A 140 -13.16 -5.54 -12.35
C HIS A 140 -11.80 -6.23 -12.52
N PRO A 141 -11.49 -6.77 -13.72
CA PRO A 141 -10.21 -7.43 -13.99
C PRO A 141 -9.08 -6.45 -14.37
N ASP A 142 -9.37 -5.15 -14.39
CA ASP A 142 -8.53 -4.11 -15.00
C ASP A 142 -8.79 -2.74 -14.38
N THR A 143 -8.94 -2.65 -13.05
CA THR A 143 -9.11 -1.36 -12.39
C THR A 143 -7.90 -0.48 -12.67
N THR A 144 -8.19 0.74 -13.14
CA THR A 144 -7.18 1.66 -13.65
C THR A 144 -7.62 3.10 -13.44
N THR A 145 -6.66 3.92 -13.05
CA THR A 145 -6.80 5.36 -13.00
C THR A 145 -5.86 5.98 -14.01
N ASN A 146 -6.43 6.36 -15.15
CA ASN A 146 -5.66 7.17 -16.08
C ASN A 146 -5.59 8.62 -15.57
N TRP A 147 -4.41 9.04 -15.09
CA TRP A 147 -4.17 10.38 -14.57
C TRP A 147 -4.10 11.49 -15.64
N CYS A 148 -4.42 11.16 -16.90
CA CYS A 148 -4.26 12.06 -18.05
C CYS A 148 -5.04 13.37 -17.87
N TYR A 149 -4.32 14.40 -17.42
CA TYR A 149 -4.76 15.79 -17.48
C TYR A 149 -4.00 16.51 -18.60
N HIS A 150 -4.42 16.31 -19.85
CA HIS A 150 -3.96 17.16 -20.95
C HIS A 150 -5.06 18.16 -21.34
N PRO A 151 -4.82 19.49 -21.27
CA PRO A 151 -5.84 20.51 -21.53
C PRO A 151 -6.27 20.61 -23.00
N PHE A 152 -5.66 19.83 -23.90
CA PHE A 152 -5.98 19.77 -25.31
C PHE A 152 -6.49 18.38 -25.65
N PHE A 153 -7.72 18.32 -26.19
CA PHE A 153 -8.51 17.18 -26.71
C PHE A 153 -7.77 16.26 -27.71
N LEU A 154 -6.55 15.83 -27.43
CA LEU A 154 -5.71 14.99 -28.30
C LEU A 154 -5.63 13.53 -27.85
N GLY A 155 -6.39 13.14 -26.84
CA GLY A 155 -6.27 11.81 -26.25
C GLY A 155 -4.90 11.61 -25.59
N CYS A 156 -4.76 10.50 -24.89
CA CYS A 156 -3.55 10.13 -24.15
C CYS A 156 -2.40 9.86 -25.14
N LEU A 157 -1.60 10.88 -25.44
CA LEU A 157 -0.33 10.75 -26.15
C LEU A 157 0.82 10.64 -25.14
N ASP A 158 0.55 9.94 -24.05
CA ASP A 158 1.41 9.84 -22.87
C ASP A 158 2.77 9.20 -23.20
N TRP A 159 2.75 8.06 -23.92
CA TRP A 159 3.95 7.44 -24.52
C TRP A 159 4.81 8.43 -25.34
N LEU A 160 4.20 9.50 -25.91
CA LEU A 160 4.86 10.47 -26.78
C LEU A 160 5.37 11.72 -26.05
N LEU A 161 4.71 12.13 -24.96
CA LEU A 161 4.97 13.42 -24.28
C LEU A 161 5.66 13.27 -22.92
N GLY A 162 5.61 12.08 -22.30
CA GLY A 162 6.40 11.70 -21.13
C GLY A 162 6.22 12.67 -19.96
N ASP A 163 5.10 12.57 -19.26
CA ASP A 163 4.98 13.20 -17.94
C ASP A 163 4.00 12.44 -17.05
N TYR A 164 4.40 11.24 -16.62
CA TYR A 164 4.01 10.75 -15.30
C TYR A 164 5.26 10.53 -14.49
N SER A 165 5.36 11.24 -13.37
CA SER A 165 6.63 11.37 -12.68
C SER A 165 6.95 10.09 -11.90
N GLY A 166 7.60 9.11 -12.52
CA GLY A 166 8.25 7.98 -11.85
C GLY A 166 9.22 8.42 -10.75
N ASP A 167 9.77 7.49 -9.99
CA ASP A 167 10.72 7.76 -8.93
C ASP A 167 12.13 7.21 -9.21
N ARG A 168 13.12 8.10 -9.16
CA ARG A 168 14.52 7.74 -9.46
C ARG A 168 15.16 6.75 -8.48
N ASP A 169 14.63 6.61 -7.27
CA ASP A 169 15.11 5.60 -6.34
C ASP A 169 14.47 4.24 -6.62
N LEU A 170 13.22 4.22 -7.09
CA LEU A 170 12.57 3.01 -7.61
C LEU A 170 13.19 2.55 -8.95
N ASP A 171 13.54 3.46 -9.85
CA ASP A 171 14.25 3.16 -11.12
C ASP A 171 15.57 2.40 -10.92
N LYS A 172 16.15 2.44 -9.71
CA LYS A 172 17.37 1.69 -9.38
C LYS A 172 17.09 0.23 -9.02
N LEU A 173 15.85 -0.11 -8.69
CA LEU A 173 15.42 -1.45 -8.30
C LEU A 173 14.93 -2.25 -9.51
N VAL A 174 14.29 -1.57 -10.47
CA VAL A 174 13.65 -2.19 -11.63
C VAL A 174 14.46 -1.99 -12.92
N PRO A 175 14.32 -2.88 -13.92
CA PRO A 175 15.10 -2.79 -15.17
C PRO A 175 14.62 -1.68 -16.12
N ASP A 176 13.38 -1.23 -15.96
CA ASP A 176 12.73 -0.20 -16.76
C ASP A 176 12.40 1.03 -15.90
N ARG A 177 11.97 2.12 -16.52
CA ARG A 177 11.56 3.32 -15.79
C ARG A 177 10.22 3.11 -15.08
N THR A 178 10.08 3.78 -13.95
CA THR A 178 8.81 3.87 -13.23
C THR A 178 7.93 4.99 -13.78
N GLU A 179 6.61 4.83 -13.62
CA GLU A 179 5.56 5.79 -13.98
C GLU A 179 4.56 5.89 -12.80
N ASP A 180 3.69 6.90 -12.81
CA ASP A 180 2.59 7.06 -11.82
C ASP A 180 2.98 6.92 -10.34
N ALA A 181 4.18 7.40 -10.00
CA ALA A 181 4.70 7.23 -8.64
C ALA A 181 3.94 8.08 -7.61
N ALA A 182 3.49 7.43 -6.53
CA ALA A 182 3.06 8.08 -5.30
C ALA A 182 4.16 7.95 -4.24
N VAL A 183 4.69 9.09 -3.79
CA VAL A 183 5.88 9.16 -2.94
C VAL A 183 5.64 10.07 -1.74
N LEU A 184 5.63 9.49 -0.54
CA LEU A 184 5.60 10.21 0.73
C LEU A 184 7.00 10.23 1.35
N THR A 185 7.54 11.43 1.58
CA THR A 185 8.84 11.63 2.26
C THR A 185 8.63 12.38 3.58
N ILE A 186 9.16 11.81 4.67
CA ILE A 186 9.06 12.32 6.02
C ILE A 186 10.47 12.51 6.59
N HIS A 187 10.77 13.72 7.04
CA HIS A 187 11.90 14.01 7.89
C HIS A 187 11.45 13.96 9.34
N PHE A 188 12.20 13.23 10.19
CA PHE A 188 11.79 13.01 11.57
C PHE A 188 12.98 12.88 12.52
N ILE A 189 12.71 13.08 13.81
CA ILE A 189 13.64 12.83 14.91
C ILE A 189 13.01 11.76 15.83
N PRO A 190 13.57 10.55 15.89
CA PRO A 190 13.07 9.49 16.75
C PRO A 190 13.67 9.53 18.16
N GLU A 191 12.91 9.05 19.15
CA GLU A 191 13.39 8.84 20.52
C GLU A 191 14.18 7.52 20.68
N ASN A 192 13.87 6.53 19.86
CA ASN A 192 14.47 5.18 19.88
C ASN A 192 15.31 4.92 18.62
N ASP A 193 16.10 3.85 18.64
CA ASP A 193 17.07 3.49 17.59
C ASP A 193 16.52 2.50 16.56
N VAL A 194 15.27 2.06 16.73
CA VAL A 194 14.56 1.17 15.81
C VAL A 194 13.18 1.73 15.51
N ILE A 195 12.80 1.69 14.23
CA ILE A 195 11.43 1.90 13.77
C ILE A 195 10.90 0.59 13.17
N SER A 196 9.57 0.40 13.23
CA SER A 196 8.92 -0.80 12.69
C SER A 196 7.62 -0.43 12.00
N PHE A 197 7.34 -1.10 10.89
CA PHE A 197 6.13 -0.88 10.09
C PHE A 197 5.57 -2.22 9.62
N GLN A 198 4.27 -2.25 9.44
CA GLN A 198 3.57 -3.31 8.72
C GLN A 198 2.97 -2.72 7.45
N TYR A 199 2.94 -3.52 6.39
CA TYR A 199 2.37 -3.13 5.11
C TYR A 199 1.87 -4.37 4.36
N VAL A 200 0.98 -4.12 3.40
CA VAL A 200 0.58 -5.05 2.35
C VAL A 200 0.79 -4.33 1.03
N PHE A 201 1.32 -5.04 0.05
CA PHE A 201 1.44 -4.56 -1.33
C PHE A 201 0.44 -5.31 -2.21
N SER A 202 -0.22 -4.61 -3.13
CA SER A 202 -1.30 -5.11 -3.96
C SER A 202 -1.28 -4.50 -5.36
N SER A 203 -1.81 -5.21 -6.34
CA SER A 203 -1.82 -4.75 -7.74
C SER A 203 -2.89 -5.49 -8.57
N GLU A 204 -3.45 -4.77 -9.55
CA GLU A 204 -4.29 -5.28 -10.64
C GLU A 204 -3.47 -6.04 -11.71
N GLU A 205 -2.15 -5.96 -11.67
CA GLU A 205 -1.29 -6.66 -12.63
C GLU A 205 -1.09 -8.15 -12.33
N TYR A 206 -1.45 -8.58 -11.12
CA TYR A 206 -1.51 -10.00 -10.79
C TYR A 206 -2.71 -10.64 -11.48
N ASN A 207 -2.64 -11.83 -12.05
CA ASN A 207 -1.45 -12.67 -12.27
C ASN A 207 -0.94 -12.58 -13.72
N GLU A 208 -1.65 -11.84 -14.58
CA GLU A 208 -1.53 -11.81 -16.02
C GLU A 208 -0.18 -11.26 -16.46
N TRP A 209 0.41 -10.34 -15.69
CA TRP A 209 1.63 -9.62 -16.06
C TRP A 209 2.88 -10.06 -15.32
N VAL A 210 2.74 -11.01 -14.39
CA VAL A 210 3.87 -11.62 -13.67
C VAL A 210 4.89 -12.21 -14.66
N GLY A 211 6.16 -11.86 -14.46
CA GLY A 211 7.30 -12.30 -15.25
C GLY A 211 7.48 -11.55 -16.57
N LYS A 212 6.69 -10.49 -16.82
CA LYS A 212 6.82 -9.64 -18.01
C LYS A 212 7.54 -8.33 -17.67
N LYS A 213 7.55 -7.38 -18.61
CA LYS A 213 8.22 -6.07 -18.46
C LYS A 213 7.50 -5.15 -17.46
N TYR A 214 6.22 -5.40 -17.21
CA TYR A 214 5.46 -4.70 -16.18
C TYR A 214 5.77 -5.29 -14.82
N ASN A 215 5.92 -4.43 -13.84
CA ASN A 215 6.51 -4.81 -12.57
C ASN A 215 6.23 -3.78 -11.48
N ASP A 216 4.97 -3.48 -11.20
CA ASP A 216 4.60 -2.57 -10.11
C ASP A 216 5.45 -2.83 -8.86
N VAL A 217 6.00 -1.74 -8.32
CA VAL A 217 7.09 -1.80 -7.37
C VAL A 217 6.81 -0.91 -6.17
N PHE A 218 7.08 -1.46 -4.99
CA PHE A 218 7.03 -0.73 -3.73
C PHE A 218 8.40 -0.72 -3.06
N ALA A 219 8.77 0.40 -2.46
CA ALA A 219 9.94 0.49 -1.62
C ALA A 219 9.70 1.39 -0.40
N PHE A 220 10.43 1.04 0.66
CA PHE A 220 10.43 1.77 1.92
C PHE A 220 11.88 2.12 2.23
N PHE A 221 12.26 3.38 2.02
CA PHE A 221 13.62 3.85 2.23
C PHE A 221 13.77 4.49 3.61
N VAL A 222 14.76 4.01 4.37
CA VAL A 222 15.21 4.65 5.61
C VAL A 222 16.62 5.14 5.40
N ASN A 223 16.82 6.45 5.52
CA ASN A 223 18.10 7.13 5.27
C ASN A 223 18.71 6.77 3.89
N GLY A 224 17.85 6.58 2.88
CA GLY A 224 18.24 6.28 1.49
C GLY A 224 18.45 4.80 1.19
N GLN A 225 18.32 3.90 2.16
CA GLN A 225 18.40 2.46 1.96
C GLN A 225 17.00 1.85 1.92
N ASN A 226 16.68 1.08 0.86
CA ASN A 226 15.44 0.30 0.85
C ASN A 226 15.52 -0.80 1.91
N VAL A 227 14.51 -0.86 2.77
CA VAL A 227 14.34 -1.86 3.83
C VAL A 227 13.08 -2.71 3.63
N ALA A 228 12.28 -2.44 2.60
CA ALA A 228 11.20 -3.31 2.15
C ALA A 228 11.78 -4.43 1.27
N THR A 229 12.00 -5.60 1.88
CA THR A 229 12.46 -6.81 1.22
C THR A 229 11.56 -7.98 1.59
N ILE A 230 11.56 -9.00 0.74
CA ILE A 230 10.79 -10.21 0.98
C ILE A 230 11.50 -11.07 2.01
N PRO A 231 10.86 -11.47 3.13
CA PRO A 231 11.57 -12.13 4.20
C PRO A 231 12.18 -13.46 3.75
N GLY A 232 13.50 -13.61 3.97
CA GLY A 232 14.25 -14.78 3.54
C GLY A 232 14.82 -14.71 2.12
N SER A 233 14.70 -13.57 1.43
CA SER A 233 15.40 -13.30 0.18
C SER A 233 15.98 -11.88 0.12
N ASP A 234 16.77 -11.61 -0.91
CA ASP A 234 17.27 -10.26 -1.24
C ASP A 234 16.33 -9.53 -2.22
N ASP A 235 15.14 -10.09 -2.48
CA ASP A 235 14.20 -9.49 -3.42
C ASP A 235 13.52 -8.27 -2.79
N PHE A 236 13.44 -7.19 -3.57
CA PHE A 236 12.56 -6.06 -3.24
C PHE A 236 11.10 -6.41 -3.58
N VAL A 237 10.17 -5.62 -3.06
CA VAL A 237 8.73 -5.83 -3.26
C VAL A 237 8.32 -5.38 -4.66
N SER A 238 7.89 -6.34 -5.48
CA SER A 238 7.26 -6.08 -6.77
C SER A 238 6.47 -7.30 -7.25
N ILE A 239 5.62 -7.14 -8.26
CA ILE A 239 4.79 -8.25 -8.78
C ILE A 239 5.63 -9.42 -9.30
N ASN A 240 6.80 -9.16 -9.88
CA ASN A 240 7.70 -10.21 -10.36
C ASN A 240 8.43 -10.94 -9.22
N ASN A 241 8.46 -10.36 -8.03
CA ASN A 241 9.18 -10.88 -6.88
C ASN A 241 8.29 -11.55 -5.83
N VAL A 242 6.97 -11.32 -5.81
CA VAL A 242 6.04 -12.02 -4.90
C VAL A 242 4.79 -12.42 -5.66
N ASN A 243 4.64 -13.71 -5.97
CA ASN A 243 3.54 -14.21 -6.79
C ASN A 243 3.39 -15.73 -6.62
N LEU A 244 2.52 -16.34 -7.43
CA LEU A 244 2.29 -17.79 -7.44
C LEU A 244 3.57 -18.62 -7.68
N ASN A 245 4.57 -18.07 -8.37
CA ASN A 245 5.78 -18.79 -8.79
C ASN A 245 7.03 -18.42 -7.98
N LYS A 246 7.06 -17.25 -7.32
CA LYS A 246 8.22 -16.74 -6.58
C LYS A 246 7.77 -16.13 -5.26
N ASN A 247 8.44 -16.49 -4.16
CA ASN A 247 8.09 -16.06 -2.80
C ASN A 247 6.61 -16.28 -2.44
N ARG A 248 6.02 -17.36 -2.99
CA ARG A 248 4.58 -17.71 -2.89
C ARG A 248 4.01 -17.69 -1.48
N ALA A 249 4.81 -18.00 -0.46
CA ALA A 249 4.39 -17.99 0.94
C ALA A 249 3.92 -16.60 1.43
N TYR A 250 4.31 -15.54 0.72
CA TYR A 250 3.93 -14.16 1.03
C TYR A 250 2.88 -13.59 0.07
N TYR A 251 2.33 -14.40 -0.84
CA TYR A 251 1.36 -13.97 -1.85
C TYR A 251 -0.03 -14.53 -1.57
N ILE A 252 -1.05 -13.70 -1.75
CA ILE A 252 -2.46 -14.03 -1.70
C ILE A 252 -3.06 -13.67 -3.07
N ASN A 253 -3.59 -14.69 -3.75
CA ASN A 253 -4.33 -14.48 -5.00
C ASN A 253 -5.74 -13.99 -4.69
N ASN A 254 -6.20 -12.91 -5.31
CA ASN A 254 -7.57 -12.41 -5.19
C ASN A 254 -8.24 -12.24 -6.56
N ALA A 255 -7.72 -12.88 -7.62
CA ALA A 255 -8.29 -12.77 -8.97
C ALA A 255 -9.74 -13.29 -9.04
N ASP A 256 -10.14 -14.18 -8.13
CA ASP A 256 -11.51 -14.69 -7.95
C ASP A 256 -12.41 -13.77 -7.10
N GLY A 257 -11.86 -12.69 -6.54
CA GLY A 257 -12.55 -11.69 -5.73
C GLY A 257 -13.09 -12.19 -4.40
N HIS A 258 -12.46 -13.22 -3.81
CA HIS A 258 -12.89 -13.75 -2.51
C HIS A 258 -12.58 -12.81 -1.33
N LEU A 259 -11.63 -11.89 -1.48
CA LEU A 259 -11.35 -10.82 -0.54
C LEU A 259 -12.08 -9.54 -0.95
N ASN A 260 -12.57 -8.81 0.05
CA ASN A 260 -13.33 -7.57 -0.17
C ASN A 260 -12.40 -6.36 -0.39
N VAL A 261 -11.47 -6.51 -1.33
CA VAL A 261 -10.51 -5.51 -1.84
C VAL A 261 -10.56 -5.62 -3.37
N GLU A 262 -10.37 -4.52 -4.11
CA GLU A 262 -10.48 -4.56 -5.58
C GLU A 262 -9.33 -5.34 -6.23
N MET A 263 -8.13 -5.26 -5.65
CA MET A 263 -6.89 -5.76 -6.23
C MET A 263 -6.88 -7.26 -6.54
N ASP A 264 -6.35 -7.65 -7.70
CA ASP A 264 -6.26 -9.05 -8.16
C ASP A 264 -5.24 -9.91 -7.40
N GLY A 265 -4.28 -9.28 -6.74
CA GLY A 265 -3.37 -9.95 -5.83
C GLY A 265 -2.79 -9.02 -4.80
N LEU A 266 -2.42 -9.59 -3.65
CA LEU A 266 -1.80 -8.86 -2.56
C LEU A 266 -0.80 -9.73 -1.81
N THR A 267 0.09 -9.11 -1.06
CA THR A 267 0.95 -9.83 -0.13
C THR A 267 0.20 -10.17 1.15
N VAL A 268 0.70 -11.13 1.93
CA VAL A 268 0.41 -11.18 3.37
C VAL A 268 0.94 -9.91 4.06
N VAL A 269 0.59 -9.69 5.32
CA VAL A 269 1.19 -8.60 6.11
C VAL A 269 2.71 -8.81 6.20
N LEU A 270 3.46 -7.91 5.60
CA LEU A 270 4.91 -7.85 5.66
C LEU A 270 5.33 -6.83 6.72
N SER A 271 6.44 -7.13 7.41
CA SER A 271 6.97 -6.27 8.47
C SER A 271 8.36 -5.78 8.11
N ILE A 272 8.63 -4.52 8.43
CA ILE A 272 9.95 -3.89 8.29
C ILE A 272 10.45 -3.52 9.68
N GLN A 273 11.74 -3.73 9.92
CA GLN A 273 12.46 -3.11 11.03
C GLN A 273 13.69 -2.43 10.47
N ALA A 274 13.93 -1.19 10.88
CA ALA A 274 15.08 -0.41 10.42
C ALA A 274 15.73 0.34 11.57
N SER A 275 17.06 0.36 11.56
CA SER A 275 17.84 1.17 12.49
C SER A 275 17.78 2.65 12.10
N VAL A 276 17.57 3.50 13.10
CA VAL A 276 17.57 4.96 12.99
C VAL A 276 18.49 5.55 14.06
N THR A 277 18.84 6.83 13.93
CA THR A 277 19.68 7.50 14.92
C THR A 277 18.81 8.32 15.89
N PRO A 278 18.70 7.94 17.18
CA PRO A 278 17.91 8.68 18.16
C PRO A 278 18.37 10.13 18.32
N GLY A 279 17.42 11.05 18.50
CA GLY A 279 17.69 12.47 18.72
C GLY A 279 18.33 13.20 17.53
N GLN A 280 18.47 12.54 16.38
CA GLN A 280 19.01 13.11 15.14
C GLN A 280 17.98 13.05 14.01
N ALA A 281 18.19 13.89 12.99
CA ALA A 281 17.34 13.86 11.80
C ALA A 281 17.56 12.56 11.02
N ASN A 282 16.46 11.87 10.75
CA ASN A 282 16.39 10.71 9.86
C ASN A 282 15.39 11.03 8.74
N THR A 283 15.49 10.30 7.63
CA THR A 283 14.57 10.41 6.50
C THR A 283 13.90 9.09 6.24
N LEU A 284 12.59 9.13 6.11
CA LEU A 284 11.73 8.03 5.68
C LEU A 284 11.13 8.40 4.32
N LYS A 285 11.14 7.48 3.36
CA LYS A 285 10.46 7.63 2.07
C LYS A 285 9.71 6.35 1.71
N LEU A 286 8.41 6.46 1.51
CA LEU A 286 7.54 5.41 0.97
C LEU A 286 7.30 5.75 -0.50
N ALA A 287 7.51 4.81 -1.39
CA ALA A 287 7.32 5.00 -2.82
C ALA A 287 6.68 3.77 -3.43
N ILE A 288 5.60 3.98 -4.18
CA ILE A 288 4.96 2.99 -5.05
C ILE A 288 4.89 3.57 -6.46
N ALA A 289 5.08 2.75 -7.48
CA ALA A 289 5.02 3.17 -8.88
C ALA A 289 4.76 1.98 -9.81
N ASP A 290 4.15 2.26 -10.94
CA ASP A 290 4.02 1.30 -12.04
C ASP A 290 5.35 1.22 -12.78
N VAL A 291 5.55 0.14 -13.55
CA VAL A 291 6.78 -0.06 -14.34
C VAL A 291 6.44 -0.31 -15.80
N ALA A 292 7.14 0.40 -16.68
CA ALA A 292 7.03 0.33 -18.14
C ALA A 292 5.73 0.90 -18.77
N ASP A 293 4.57 0.78 -18.12
CA ASP A 293 3.39 1.62 -18.39
C ASP A 293 2.65 1.93 -17.07
N GLY A 294 1.68 2.85 -17.12
CA GLY A 294 0.82 3.23 -15.99
C GLY A 294 -0.64 2.85 -16.25
N LEU A 295 -0.87 1.62 -16.72
CA LEU A 295 -2.20 1.18 -17.16
C LEU A 295 -2.99 0.44 -16.09
N TYR A 296 -2.37 -0.15 -15.09
CA TYR A 296 -3.02 -0.94 -14.04
C TYR A 296 -2.58 -0.43 -12.69
N ASP A 297 -3.54 -0.28 -11.77
CA ASP A 297 -3.26 0.37 -10.49
C ASP A 297 -2.65 -0.62 -9.47
N SER A 298 -1.74 -0.11 -8.64
CA SER A 298 -1.18 -0.78 -7.46
C SER A 298 -1.38 0.05 -6.19
N ALA A 299 -1.32 -0.61 -5.02
CA ALA A 299 -1.44 0.02 -3.69
C ALA A 299 -0.67 -0.71 -2.59
#